data_AF-A0A843ETZ0-F1
#
_entry.id   AF-A0A843ETZ0-F1
#
_cell.length_a   1.000
_cell.length_b   1.000
_cell.length_c   1.000
_cell.angle_alpha   90.00
_cell.angle_beta   90.00
_cell.angle_gamma   90.00
#
_symmetry.space_group_name_H-M   'P 1'
#
loop_
_entity.id
_entity.type
_entity.pdbx_description
1 polymer ?
#
loop_
_entity_poly.entity_id
_entity_poly.type
_entity_poly.pdbx_seq_one_letter_code
_entity_poly.pdbx_strand_id
1 'polypeptide(L)'
;MNLLWFYVAVVLAISDVLHTTLMWKVFNNFYVILGGLIQQSTHSTWQTWISHEAMEAGFHFIVVSIVFLNPIIGIQAALIHFVIDVTHTIFIRDMGELEHRALHFVIESLFFMLIYGL
;
A
#
# COMPACT_ATOMS: atom_id res chain seq x y z
N MET A 1 23.44 -13.89 -5.34
CA MET A 1 22.00 -13.53 -5.41
C MET A 1 21.85 -12.14 -4.82
N ASN A 2 21.40 -11.17 -5.60
CA ASN A 2 21.12 -9.84 -5.07
C ASN A 2 19.82 -9.92 -4.25
N LEU A 3 19.88 -9.59 -2.95
CA LEU A 3 18.71 -9.64 -2.05
C LEU A 3 17.79 -8.41 -2.20
N LEU A 4 17.95 -7.65 -3.29
CA LEU A 4 17.15 -6.46 -3.57
C LEU A 4 15.64 -6.76 -3.51
N TRP A 5 15.17 -7.86 -4.11
CA TRP A 5 13.76 -8.24 -4.07
C TRP A 5 13.22 -8.33 -2.63
N PHE A 6 14.01 -8.93 -1.73
CA PHE A 6 13.63 -9.15 -0.35
C PHE A 6 13.65 -7.84 0.43
N TYR A 7 14.66 -7.00 0.23
CA TYR A 7 14.73 -5.70 0.88
C TYR A 7 13.58 -4.79 0.46
N VAL A 8 13.20 -4.81 -0.82
CA VAL A 8 12.05 -4.02 -1.30
C VAL A 8 10.76 -4.48 -0.62
N ALA A 9 10.51 -5.80 -0.57
CA ALA A 9 9.33 -6.34 0.12
C ALA A 9 9.30 -6.00 1.61
N VAL A 10 10.43 -6.09 2.31
CA VAL A 10 10.53 -5.71 3.73
C VAL A 10 10.26 -4.23 3.95
N VAL A 11 10.83 -3.35 3.12
CA VAL A 11 10.60 -1.90 3.21
C VAL A 11 9.14 -1.55 2.90
N LEU A 12 8.51 -2.23 1.94
CA LEU A 12 7.10 -2.05 1.62
C LEU A 12 6.20 -2.47 2.80
N ALA A 13 6.46 -3.62 3.42
CA ALA A 13 5.75 -4.05 4.62
C ALA A 13 5.92 -3.08 5.81
N ILE A 14 7.13 -2.53 6.00
CA ILE A 14 7.35 -1.47 7.00
C ILE A 14 6.58 -0.22 6.62
N SER A 15 6.52 0.14 5.33
CA SER A 15 5.78 1.29 4.83
C SER A 15 4.29 1.15 5.11
N ASP A 16 3.69 -0.02 4.93
CA ASP A 16 2.30 -0.32 5.30
C ASP A 16 2.05 -0.12 6.81
N VAL A 17 2.92 -0.65 7.68
CA VAL A 17 2.83 -0.40 9.13
C VAL A 17 2.93 1.09 9.47
N LEU A 18 3.81 1.82 8.78
CA LEU A 18 3.95 3.27 8.95
C LEU A 18 2.71 4.02 8.47
N HIS A 19 2.15 3.67 7.30
CA HIS A 19 0.93 4.27 6.78
C HIS A 19 -0.22 4.11 7.77
N THR A 20 -0.45 2.87 8.22
CA THR A 20 -1.50 2.57 9.21
C THR A 20 -1.29 3.40 10.49
N THR A 21 -0.06 3.46 11.00
CA THR A 21 0.25 4.20 12.23
C THR A 21 0.03 5.70 12.05
N LEU A 22 0.50 6.27 10.95
CA LEU A 22 0.38 7.71 10.69
C LEU A 22 -1.07 8.10 10.45
N MET A 23 -1.79 7.42 9.56
CA MET A 23 -3.15 7.81 9.18
C MET A 23 -4.17 7.51 10.27
N TRP A 24 -4.09 6.34 10.90
CA TRP A 24 -5.14 5.90 11.83
C TRP A 24 -4.84 6.19 13.30
N LYS A 25 -3.58 6.37 13.71
CA LYS A 25 -3.22 6.66 15.11
C LYS A 25 -2.77 8.10 15.35
N VAL A 26 -1.99 8.68 14.44
CA VAL A 26 -1.43 10.04 14.62
C VAL A 26 -2.34 11.11 14.00
N PHE A 27 -2.70 10.97 12.73
CA PHE A 27 -3.47 11.93 11.95
C PHE A 27 -4.94 11.55 11.77
N ASN A 28 -5.48 10.71 12.66
CA ASN A 28 -6.82 10.12 12.54
C ASN A 28 -7.91 11.16 12.21
N ASN A 29 -7.97 12.24 12.99
CA ASN A 29 -8.98 13.28 12.80
C ASN A 29 -8.89 13.93 11.41
N PHE A 30 -7.67 14.26 10.97
CA PHE A 30 -7.45 14.83 9.64
C PHE A 30 -7.87 13.84 8.55
N TYR A 31 -7.49 12.58 8.69
CA TYR A 31 -7.76 11.53 7.71
C TYR A 31 -9.25 11.26 7.55
N VAL A 32 -9.99 11.21 8.66
CA VAL A 32 -11.45 11.04 8.66
C VAL A 32 -12.15 12.24 8.02
N ILE A 33 -11.71 13.47 8.34
CA ILE A 33 -12.26 14.69 7.72
C ILE A 33 -12.00 14.68 6.21
N LEU A 34 -10.79 14.33 5.78
CA LEU A 34 -10.44 14.22 4.37
C LEU A 34 -11.32 13.20 3.64
N GLY A 35 -11.52 12.01 4.22
CA GLY A 35 -12.43 11.00 3.67
C GLY A 35 -13.86 11.53 3.50
N GLY A 36 -14.37 12.27 4.49
CA GLY A 36 -15.69 12.92 4.43
C GLY A 36 -15.78 13.97 3.32
N LEU A 37 -14.74 14.79 3.13
CA LEU A 37 -14.69 15.78 2.04
C LEU A 37 -14.65 15.11 0.67
N ILE A 38 -13.86 14.05 0.51
CA ILE A 38 -13.81 13.27 -0.73
C ILE A 38 -15.20 12.68 -1.02
N GLN A 39 -15.85 12.06 -0.03
CA GLN A 39 -17.20 11.50 -0.19
C GLN A 39 -18.24 12.55 -0.57
N GLN A 40 -18.17 13.76 0.00
CA GLN A 40 -19.05 14.86 -0.39
C GLN A 40 -18.80 15.33 -1.82
N SER A 41 -17.58 15.23 -2.33
CA SER A 41 -17.24 15.60 -3.70
C SER A 41 -17.58 14.52 -4.73
N THR A 42 -17.42 13.25 -4.38
CA THR A 42 -17.64 12.12 -5.30
C THR A 42 -19.08 11.61 -5.27
N HIS A 43 -19.79 11.86 -4.16
CA HIS A 43 -21.10 11.28 -3.87
C HIS A 43 -21.13 9.73 -3.97
N SER A 44 -19.98 9.07 -3.81
CA SER A 44 -19.85 7.62 -4.00
C SER A 44 -18.82 7.02 -3.04
N THR A 45 -19.29 6.11 -2.18
CA THR A 45 -18.43 5.40 -1.21
C THR A 45 -17.33 4.60 -1.89
N TRP A 46 -17.61 3.97 -3.03
CA TRP A 46 -16.60 3.24 -3.80
C TRP A 46 -15.51 4.17 -4.35
N GLN A 47 -15.90 5.36 -4.84
CA GLN A 47 -14.94 6.35 -5.32
C GLN A 47 -14.11 6.94 -4.17
N THR A 48 -14.70 7.12 -2.99
CA THR A 48 -13.96 7.53 -1.79
C THR A 48 -12.95 6.47 -1.39
N TRP A 49 -13.36 5.21 -1.38
CA TRP A 49 -12.50 4.08 -1.04
C TRP A 49 -11.33 3.93 -2.03
N ILE A 50 -11.58 3.94 -3.34
CA ILE A 50 -10.46 3.86 -4.30
C ILE A 50 -9.53 5.07 -4.24
N SER A 51 -10.04 6.24 -3.83
CA SER A 51 -9.20 7.42 -3.57
C SER A 51 -8.30 7.20 -2.36
N HIS A 52 -8.81 6.54 -1.32
CA HIS A 52 -8.03 6.12 -0.16
C HIS A 52 -6.90 5.15 -0.57
N GLU A 53 -7.23 4.09 -1.32
CA GLU A 53 -6.23 3.13 -1.81
C GLU A 53 -5.16 3.80 -2.70
N ALA A 54 -5.56 4.75 -3.55
CA ALA A 54 -4.62 5.51 -4.37
C ALA A 54 -3.69 6.41 -3.53
N MET A 55 -4.19 6.97 -2.43
CA MET A 55 -3.38 7.74 -1.49
C MET A 55 -2.38 6.85 -0.74
N GLU A 56 -2.79 5.65 -0.33
CA GLU A 56 -1.93 4.65 0.30
C GLU A 56 -0.82 4.19 -0.64
N ALA A 57 -1.18 3.85 -1.89
CA ALA A 57 -0.20 3.56 -2.94
C ALA A 57 0.77 4.74 -3.18
N GLY A 58 0.25 5.97 -3.19
CA GLY A 58 1.08 7.18 -3.30
C GLY A 58 2.04 7.35 -2.12
N PHE A 59 1.62 7.00 -0.91
CA PHE A 59 2.49 6.98 0.26
C PHE A 59 3.62 5.96 0.10
N HIS A 60 3.31 4.73 -0.33
CA HIS A 60 4.33 3.70 -0.61
C HIS A 60 5.30 4.10 -1.70
N PHE A 61 4.81 4.73 -2.78
CA PHE A 61 5.67 5.29 -3.83
C PHE A 61 6.73 6.21 -3.23
N ILE A 62 6.33 7.16 -2.38
CA ILE A 62 7.24 8.15 -1.77
C ILE A 62 8.25 7.45 -0.87
N VAL A 63 7.78 6.63 0.08
CA VAL A 63 8.64 5.97 1.07
C VAL A 63 9.67 5.07 0.40
N VAL A 64 9.24 4.18 -0.49
CA VAL A 64 10.13 3.23 -1.16
C VAL A 64 11.10 3.94 -2.10
N SER A 65 10.65 4.95 -2.85
CA SER A 65 11.53 5.75 -3.71
C SER A 65 12.66 6.42 -2.94
N ILE A 66 12.36 6.95 -1.74
CA ILE A 66 13.36 7.61 -0.88
C ILE A 66 14.36 6.58 -0.34
N VAL A 67 13.89 5.46 0.19
CA VAL A 67 14.76 4.44 0.81
C VAL A 67 15.75 3.85 -0.20
N PHE A 68 15.28 3.56 -1.43
CA PHE A 68 16.14 2.98 -2.47
C PHE A 68 16.78 4.00 -3.40
N LEU A 69 16.48 5.29 -3.21
CA LEU A 69 16.88 6.39 -4.11
C LEU A 69 16.57 6.08 -5.59
N ASN A 70 15.44 5.39 -5.83
CA ASN A 70 15.06 4.88 -7.14
C ASN A 70 13.54 4.96 -7.34
N PRO A 71 13.03 5.90 -8.17
CA PRO A 71 11.61 6.07 -8.39
C PRO A 71 10.95 4.89 -9.12
N ILE A 72 11.72 4.08 -9.86
CA ILE A 72 11.18 2.90 -10.56
C ILE A 72 10.77 1.84 -9.54
N ILE A 73 11.60 1.60 -8.51
CA ILE A 73 11.27 0.67 -7.42
C ILE A 73 10.03 1.16 -6.67
N GLY A 74 9.96 2.47 -6.40
CA GLY A 74 8.78 3.06 -5.77
C GLY A 74 7.50 2.90 -6.59
N ILE A 75 7.55 3.12 -7.92
CA ILE A 75 6.38 2.92 -8.80
C ILE A 75 5.93 1.46 -8.75
N GLN A 76 6.87 0.52 -8.83
CA GLN A 76 6.54 -0.90 -8.76
C GLN A 76 5.88 -1.28 -7.44
N ALA A 77 6.42 -0.78 -6.31
CA ALA A 77 5.85 -0.99 -4.98
C ALA A 77 4.44 -0.42 -4.83
N ALA A 78 4.22 0.82 -5.25
CA ALA A 78 2.90 1.44 -5.20
C ALA A 78 1.88 0.70 -6.05
N LEU A 79 2.26 0.29 -7.27
CA LEU A 79 1.35 -0.40 -8.19
C LEU A 79 0.98 -1.79 -7.69
N ILE A 80 1.96 -2.59 -7.23
CA ILE A 80 1.66 -3.93 -6.75
C ILE A 80 0.79 -3.88 -5.49
N HIS A 81 1.09 -2.97 -4.56
CA HIS A 81 0.31 -2.79 -3.34
C HIS A 81 -1.16 -2.44 -3.66
N PHE A 82 -1.36 -1.40 -4.48
CA PHE A 82 -2.69 -0.98 -4.94
C PHE A 82 -3.46 -2.10 -5.63
N VAL A 83 -2.80 -2.89 -6.48
CA VAL A 83 -3.43 -4.02 -7.17
C VAL A 83 -3.87 -5.09 -6.16
N ILE A 84 -3.05 -5.37 -5.16
CA ILE A 84 -3.42 -6.31 -4.08
C ILE A 84 -4.60 -5.75 -3.30
N ASP A 85 -4.61 -4.46 -2.94
CA ASP A 85 -5.71 -3.83 -2.21
C ASP A 85 -7.05 -3.93 -2.91
N VAL A 86 -7.06 -3.59 -4.19
CA VAL A 86 -8.24 -3.74 -5.04
C VAL A 86 -8.66 -5.19 -5.16
N THR A 87 -7.71 -6.10 -5.31
CA THR A 87 -8.01 -7.52 -5.50
C THR A 87 -8.58 -8.15 -4.24
N HIS A 88 -7.93 -8.01 -3.09
CA HIS A 88 -8.40 -8.63 -1.86
C HIS A 88 -9.75 -8.05 -1.42
N THR A 89 -9.96 -6.73 -1.57
CA THR A 89 -11.25 -6.10 -1.23
C THR A 89 -12.42 -6.67 -2.04
N ILE A 90 -12.19 -7.04 -3.30
CA ILE A 90 -13.23 -7.61 -4.18
C ILE A 90 -13.48 -9.08 -3.87
N PHE A 91 -12.42 -9.88 -3.65
CA PHE A 91 -12.50 -11.35 -3.63
C PHE A 91 -12.44 -11.98 -2.24
N ILE A 92 -11.85 -11.31 -1.26
CA ILE A 92 -11.61 -11.84 0.09
C ILE A 92 -12.18 -10.84 1.11
N ARG A 93 -13.35 -11.17 1.65
CA ARG A 93 -14.01 -10.33 2.66
C ARG A 93 -13.58 -10.75 4.06
N ASP A 94 -13.65 -9.81 4.99
CA ASP A 94 -13.50 -10.03 6.43
C ASP A 94 -12.11 -10.53 6.89
N MET A 95 -11.04 -10.03 6.26
CA MET A 95 -9.67 -10.33 6.69
C MET A 95 -9.30 -9.56 7.96
N GLY A 96 -8.62 -10.23 8.89
CA GLY A 96 -7.96 -9.56 10.01
C GLY A 96 -6.72 -8.78 9.58
N GLU A 97 -6.26 -7.84 10.40
CA GLU A 97 -5.06 -7.02 10.10
C GLU A 97 -3.81 -7.88 9.81
N LEU A 98 -3.62 -8.98 10.55
CA LEU A 98 -2.47 -9.87 10.34
C LEU A 98 -2.56 -10.64 9.01
N GLU A 99 -3.76 -11.10 8.66
CA GLU A 99 -4.00 -11.84 7.42
C GLU A 99 -3.79 -10.93 6.20
N HIS A 100 -4.27 -9.69 6.30
CA HIS A 100 -4.04 -8.65 5.30
C HIS A 100 -2.55 -8.39 5.09
N ARG A 101 -1.80 -8.09 6.15
CA ARG A 101 -0.35 -7.85 6.03
C ARG A 101 0.42 -9.08 5.51
N ALA A 102 0.01 -10.28 5.92
CA ALA A 102 0.63 -11.51 5.44
C ALA A 102 0.39 -11.72 3.94
N LEU A 103 -0.83 -11.43 3.46
CA LEU A 103 -1.18 -11.49 2.04
C LEU A 103 -0.29 -10.54 1.23
N HIS A 104 -0.21 -9.27 1.64
CA HIS A 104 0.64 -8.27 1.01
C HIS A 104 2.08 -8.75 0.96
N PHE A 105 2.66 -9.11 2.12
CA PHE A 105 4.06 -9.52 2.18
C PHE A 105 4.38 -10.72 1.27
N VAL A 106 3.50 -11.73 1.21
CA VAL A 106 3.72 -12.92 0.36
C VAL A 106 3.63 -12.56 -1.12
N ILE A 107 2.57 -11.88 -1.56
CA ILE A 107 2.33 -11.61 -2.98
C ILE A 107 3.34 -10.58 -3.50
N GLU A 108 3.63 -9.53 -2.73
CA GLU A 108 4.63 -8.52 -3.08
C GLU A 108 6.04 -9.14 -3.16
N SER A 109 6.38 -10.04 -2.23
CA SER A 109 7.66 -10.76 -2.27
C SER A 109 7.79 -11.62 -3.53
N LEU A 110 6.73 -12.34 -3.91
CA LEU A 110 6.71 -13.12 -5.15
C LEU A 110 6.88 -12.23 -6.38
N PHE A 111 6.16 -11.09 -6.43
CA PHE A 111 6.28 -10.11 -7.50
C PHE A 111 7.72 -9.57 -7.64
N PHE A 112 8.33 -9.13 -6.54
CA PHE A 112 9.69 -8.62 -6.59
C PHE A 112 10.73 -9.70 -6.87
N MET A 113 10.50 -10.93 -6.43
CA MET A 113 11.37 -12.06 -6.78
C MET A 113 11.38 -12.33 -8.29
N LEU A 114 10.23 -12.18 -8.96
CA LEU A 114 10.15 -12.33 -10.42
C LEU A 114 10.92 -11.23 -11.17
N ILE A 115 11.00 -10.02 -10.62
CA ILE A 115 11.65 -8.87 -11.27
C ILE A 115 13.15 -8.78 -10.92
N TYR A 116 13.51 -9.03 -9.66
CA TYR A 116 14.84 -8.76 -9.10
C TYR A 116 15.53 -10.01 -8.51
N GLY A 117 14.96 -11.20 -8.67
CA GLY A 117 15.48 -12.44 -8.08
C GLY A 117 16.55 -13.17 -8.91
N LEU A 118 16.71 -12.83 -10.19
CA LEU A 118 17.75 -13.34 -11.10
C LEU A 118 19.04 -12.53 -10.98
#